data_AF-A0A7M2WSE3-F1
#
_entry.id   AF-A0A7M2WSE3-F1
#
_cell.length_a   1.000
_cell.length_b   1.000
_cell.length_c   1.000
_cell.angle_alpha   90.00
_cell.angle_beta   90.00
_cell.angle_gamma   90.00
#
_symmetry.space_group_name_H-M   'P 1'
#
loop_
_entity.id
_entity.type
_entity.pdbx_description
1 polymer ?
#
loop_
_entity_poly.entity_id
_entity_poly.type
_entity_poly.pdbx_seq_one_letter_code
_entity_poly.pdbx_strand_id
1 'polypeptide(L)' 'MAKVTIPPNIGKVKVAMTLGNKWTVWNGKQGQHEFVIILNDRKQAEEVARQINSKEHDGEITFDATPKNRG' A
#
# COMPACT_ATOMS: atom_id res chain seq x y z
N MET A 1 7.79 6.77 -10.66
CA MET A 1 7.47 6.42 -9.27
C MET A 1 6.14 7.05 -8.89
N ALA A 2 5.29 6.33 -8.17
CA ALA A 2 4.08 6.86 -7.54
C ALA A 2 4.39 7.28 -6.11
N LYS A 3 3.68 8.31 -5.64
CA LYS A 3 3.78 8.85 -4.29
C LYS A 3 2.39 8.91 -3.68
N VAL A 4 2.26 8.49 -2.42
CA VAL A 4 1.00 8.52 -1.67
C VAL A 4 1.24 9.18 -0.32
N THR A 5 0.40 10.16 0.02
CA THR A 5 0.35 10.74 1.37
C THR A 5 -0.45 9.84 2.29
N ILE A 6 0.08 9.59 3.48
CA ILE A 6 -0.54 8.78 4.52
C ILE A 6 -1.27 9.70 5.50
N PRO A 7 -2.60 9.59 5.60
CA PRO A 7 -3.35 10.32 6.61
C PRO A 7 -2.86 9.97 8.03
N PRO A 8 -2.95 10.90 8.99
CA PRO A 8 -2.71 10.58 10.38
C PRO A 8 -3.71 9.52 10.86
N ASN A 9 -3.29 8.66 11.80
CA ASN A 9 -4.16 7.71 12.50
C ASN A 9 -4.85 6.65 11.61
N ILE A 10 -4.25 6.27 10.48
CA ILE A 10 -4.78 5.17 9.65
C ILE A 10 -4.79 3.82 10.37
N GLY A 11 -3.95 3.64 11.39
CA GLY A 11 -3.80 2.38 12.12
C GLY A 11 -2.85 1.42 11.40
N LYS A 12 -2.90 0.14 11.77
CA LYS A 12 -2.10 -0.90 11.09
C LYS A 12 -2.71 -1.23 9.73
N VAL A 13 -1.85 -1.47 8.75
CA VAL A 13 -2.24 -1.94 7.42
C VAL A 13 -1.87 -3.41 7.23
N LYS A 14 -2.62 -4.10 6.36
CA LYS A 14 -2.39 -5.49 5.95
C LYS A 14 -2.34 -5.59 4.43
N VAL A 15 -1.61 -6.59 3.95
CA VAL A 15 -1.61 -6.95 2.53
C VAL A 15 -2.75 -7.93 2.27
N ALA A 16 -3.58 -7.64 1.27
CA ALA A 16 -4.65 -8.49 0.80
C ALA A 16 -4.56 -8.68 -0.72
N MET A 17 -4.98 -9.84 -1.22
CA MET A 17 -5.13 -10.05 -2.66
C MET A 17 -6.51 -9.52 -3.09
N THR A 18 -6.52 -8.73 -4.16
CA THR A 18 -7.73 -8.22 -4.79
C THR A 18 -7.93 -8.91 -6.15
N LEU A 19 -9.15 -8.81 -6.69
CA LEU A 19 -9.48 -9.31 -8.03
C LEU A 19 -8.51 -8.77 -9.08
N GLY A 20 -8.19 -9.62 -10.06
CA GLY A 20 -7.30 -9.27 -11.18
C GLY A 20 -5.80 -9.35 -10.89
N ASN A 21 -5.36 -10.28 -10.01
CA ASN A 21 -3.95 -10.48 -9.64
C ASN A 21 -3.25 -9.24 -9.06
N LYS A 22 -4.02 -8.34 -8.45
CA LYS A 22 -3.51 -7.16 -7.77
C LYS A 22 -3.39 -7.41 -6.27
N TRP A 23 -2.59 -6.59 -5.62
CA TRP A 23 -2.37 -6.60 -4.19
C TRP A 23 -2.80 -5.27 -3.60
N THR A 24 -3.36 -5.30 -2.40
CA THR A 24 -3.82 -4.11 -1.70
C THR A 24 -3.16 -4.01 -0.35
N VAL A 25 -2.66 -2.83 -0.02
CA VAL A 25 -2.31 -2.44 1.35
C VAL A 25 -3.51 -1.70 1.93
N TRP A 26 -4.17 -2.29 2.93
CA TRP A 26 -5.45 -1.83 3.46
C TRP A 26 -5.45 -1.76 4.98
N ASN A 27 -6.06 -0.73 5.55
CA ASN A 27 -6.16 -0.55 7.01
C ASN A 27 -7.32 -1.29 7.68
N GLY A 28 -8.10 -2.07 6.94
CA GLY A 28 -9.24 -2.81 7.50
C GLY A 28 -10.50 -1.97 7.77
N LYS A 29 -10.45 -0.65 7.51
CA LYS A 29 -11.60 0.26 7.70
C LYS A 29 -12.36 0.42 6.38
N GLN A 30 -13.63 0.78 6.47
CA GLN A 30 -14.50 1.12 5.34
C GLN A 30 -15.06 2.54 5.53
N GLY A 31 -15.42 3.21 4.43
CA GLY A 31 -16.03 4.54 4.45
C GLY A 31 -15.01 5.67 4.64
N GLN A 32 -15.35 6.69 5.42
CA GLN A 32 -14.58 7.95 5.49
C GLN A 32 -13.14 7.80 6.03
N HIS A 33 -12.81 6.67 6.66
CA HIS A 33 -11.47 6.38 7.20
C HIS A 33 -10.77 5.22 6.48
N GLU A 34 -11.30 4.79 5.34
CA GLU A 34 -10.69 3.76 4.52
C GLU A 34 -9.39 4.25 3.90
N PHE A 35 -8.34 3.45 4.05
CA PHE A 35 -7.05 3.69 3.42
C PHE A 35 -6.66 2.45 2.62
N VAL A 36 -6.48 2.63 1.31
CA VAL A 36 -6.21 1.57 0.34
C VAL A 36 -5.14 2.04 -0.64
N ILE A 37 -4.09 1.24 -0.81
CA ILE A 37 -3.13 1.37 -1.91
C ILE A 37 -3.18 0.09 -2.73
N ILE A 38 -3.41 0.21 -4.04
CA ILE A 38 -3.45 -0.93 -4.97
C ILE A 38 -2.11 -1.01 -5.73
N LEU A 39 -1.52 -2.20 -5.72
CA LEU A 39 -0.19 -2.51 -6.26
C LEU A 39 -0.29 -3.74 -7.15
N ASN A 40 0.61 -3.85 -8.14
CA ASN A 40 0.63 -4.99 -9.07
C ASN A 40 1.58 -6.11 -8.59
N ASP A 41 2.49 -5.82 -7.67
CA ASP A 41 3.50 -6.75 -7.18
C ASP A 41 3.33 -7.03 -5.68
N ARG A 42 3.40 -8.31 -5.31
CA ARG A 42 3.24 -8.74 -3.92
C ARG A 42 4.36 -8.21 -3.02
N LYS A 43 5.61 -8.30 -3.48
CA LYS A 43 6.77 -7.91 -2.67
C LYS A 43 6.74 -6.41 -2.38
N GLN A 44 6.36 -5.62 -3.38
CA GLN A 44 6.14 -4.20 -3.21
C GLN A 44 5.02 -3.90 -2.22
N ALA A 45 3.91 -4.64 -2.25
CA ALA A 45 2.84 -4.47 -1.25
C ALA A 45 3.29 -4.83 0.17
N GLU A 46 4.06 -5.90 0.34
CA GLU A 46 4.64 -6.28 1.63
C GLU A 46 5.62 -5.20 2.14
N GLU A 47 6.46 -4.64 1.27
CA GLU A 47 7.39 -3.58 1.64
C GLU A 47 6.68 -2.27 2.00
N VAL A 48 5.69 -1.85 1.22
CA VAL A 48 4.87 -0.68 1.53
C VAL A 48 4.13 -0.87 2.86
N ALA A 49 3.54 -2.05 3.09
CA ALA A 49 2.88 -2.35 4.36
C ALA A 49 3.87 -2.35 5.54
N ARG A 50 5.10 -2.85 5.34
CA ARG A 50 6.18 -2.82 6.34
C ARG A 50 6.53 -1.38 6.70
N GLN A 51 6.85 -0.55 5.72
CA GLN A 51 7.22 0.86 5.92
C GLN A 51 6.12 1.64 6.65
N ILE A 52 4.86 1.45 6.25
CA ILE A 52 3.71 2.08 6.92
C ILE A 52 3.62 1.64 8.38
N ASN A 53 3.67 0.34 8.65
CA ASN A 53 3.51 -0.19 10.00
C ASN A 53 4.71 0.12 10.91
N SER A 54 5.93 0.22 10.35
CA SER A 54 7.13 0.63 11.08
C SER A 54 7.30 2.14 11.20
N LYS A 55 6.40 2.93 10.58
CA LYS A 55 6.44 4.41 10.52
C LYS A 55 7.68 4.96 9.82
N GLU A 56 8.31 4.19 8.92
CA GLU A 56 9.45 4.59 8.08
C GLU A 56 8.98 5.37 6.84
N HIS A 57 8.16 6.41 7.03
CA HIS A 57 7.54 7.09 5.89
C HIS A 57 7.33 8.60 6.06
N ASP A 58 7.52 9.21 7.23
CA ASP A 58 7.34 10.67 7.42
C ASP A 58 6.04 11.25 6.82
N GLY A 59 4.97 10.45 6.79
CA GLY A 59 3.69 10.81 6.17
C GLY A 59 3.56 10.56 4.66
N GLU A 60 4.58 10.03 3.98
CA GLU A 60 4.60 9.79 2.53
C GLU A 60 5.32 8.47 2.16
N ILE A 61 4.72 7.66 1.29
CA ILE A 61 5.40 6.49 0.70
C ILE A 61 5.62 6.73 -0.79
N THR A 62 6.79 6.31 -1.30
CA THR A 62 7.08 6.26 -2.73
C THR A 62 7.29 4.80 -3.16
N PHE A 63 6.67 4.39 -4.27
CA PHE A 63 6.83 3.04 -4.83
C PHE A 63 6.76 3.06 -6.37
N ASP A 64 7.28 2.01 -7.02
CA ASP A 64 7.18 1.88 -8.47
C ASP A 64 5.76 1.52 -8.90
N ALA A 65 5.08 2.46 -9.56
CA ALA A 65 3.74 2.24 -10.10
C ALA A 65 3.72 1.38 -11.38
N THR A 66 4.90 1.19 -12.00
CA THR A 66 5.02 0.51 -13.28
C THR A 66 4.69 -0.96 -13.11
N PRO A 67 3.84 -1.55 -13.98
CA PRO A 67 3.76 -3.01 -14.05
C PRO A 67 5.18 -3.52 -14.33
N LYS A 68 5.73 -4.34 -13.45
CA LYS A 68 6.91 -5.13 -13.81
C LYS A 68 6.47 -6.09 -14.90
N ASN A 69 6.66 -5.70 -16.16
CA ASN A 69 6.63 -6.65 -17.25
C ASN A 69 7.65 -7.72 -16.89
N ARG A 70 7.17 -8.94 -16.60
CA ARG A 70 8.05 -10.10 -16.51
C ARG A 70 8.61 -10.29 -17.91
N GLY A 71 9.88 -9.96 -18.09
CA GLY A 71 10.65 -10.41 -19.26
C GLY A 71 10.75 -11.92 -19.28
#